data_AF-A0A2P6W9W9-F1
#
_entry.id   AF-A0A2P6W9W9-F1
#
_cell.length_a   1.000
_cell.length_b   1.000
_cell.length_c   1.000
_cell.angle_alpha   90.00
_cell.angle_beta   90.00
_cell.angle_gamma   90.00
#
_symmetry.space_group_name_H-M   'P 1'
#
loop_
_entity.id
_entity.type
_entity.pdbx_description
1 polymer ?
#
loop_
_entity_poly.entity_id
_entity_poly.type
_entity_poly.pdbx_seq_one_letter_code
_entity_poly.pdbx_strand_id
1 'polypeptide(L)' 'FEDNAAVLVEETGLPKGSVTRGPIAKEVVERYTPIGKIASQVV' A
#
# COMPACT_ATOMS: atom_id res chain seq x y z
N PHE A 1 -0.48 -4.58 -12.79
CA PHE A 1 0.11 -3.23 -12.69
C PHE A 1 0.88 -2.94 -13.97
N GLU A 2 0.98 -1.68 -14.36
CA GLU A 2 1.72 -1.21 -15.55
C GLU A 2 3.21 -1.00 -15.23
N ASP A 3 3.50 -0.64 -13.98
CA ASP A 3 4.83 -0.40 -13.44
C ASP A 3 5.10 -1.25 -12.19
N ASN A 4 6.35 -1.22 -11.73
CA ASN A 4 6.77 -1.80 -10.46
C ASN A 4 6.88 -0.69 -9.42
N ALA A 5 6.20 -0.84 -8.29
CA ALA A 5 6.17 0.14 -7.21
C ALA A 5 6.38 -0.53 -5.84
N ALA A 6 6.81 0.27 -4.86
CA ALA A 6 6.98 -0.16 -3.48
C ALA A 6 6.51 0.94 -2.51
N VAL A 7 6.03 0.53 -1.33
CA VAL A 7 5.61 1.44 -0.26
C VAL A 7 6.58 1.28 0.91
N LEU A 8 7.11 2.40 1.40
CA LEU A 8 7.97 2.41 2.58
C LEU A 8 7.14 2.19 3.85
N VAL A 9 7.57 1.23 4.65
CA VAL A 9 6.95 0.86 5.93
C VAL A 9 7.98 0.90 7.04
N GLU A 10 7.50 1.15 8.26
CA GLU A 10 8.26 0.95 9.50
C GLU A 10 8.35 -0.55 9.84
N GLU A 11 9.24 -0.91 10.77
CA GLU A 11 9.35 -2.30 11.27
C GLU A 11 8.05 -2.79 11.91
N THR A 12 7.20 -1.87 12.39
CA THR A 12 5.87 -2.15 12.94
C THR A 12 4.81 -2.42 11.85
N GLY A 13 5.16 -2.29 10.57
CA GLY A 13 4.26 -2.47 9.43
C GLY A 13 3.36 -1.27 9.12
N LEU A 14 3.57 -0.13 9.80
CA LEU A 14 2.88 1.12 9.49
C LEU A 14 3.54 1.82 8.29
N PRO A 15 2.74 2.43 7.38
CA PRO A 15 3.31 3.18 6.26
C PRO A 15 4.00 4.45 6.77
N LYS A 16 5.17 4.77 6.21
CA LYS A 16 5.87 6.03 6.51
C LYS A 16 5.18 7.24 5.87
N GLY A 17 4.42 7.01 4.80
CA GLY A 17 3.70 8.02 4.05
C GLY A 17 2.19 8.02 4.31
N SER A 18 1.50 9.05 3.80
CA SER A 18 0.06 9.24 4.03
C SER A 18 -0.82 8.91 2.83
N VAL A 19 -0.26 8.82 1.61
CA VAL A 19 -1.00 8.54 0.37
C VAL A 19 -0.12 7.70 -0.57
N THR A 20 -0.73 6.75 -1.27
CA THR A 20 -0.07 5.95 -2.31
C THR A 20 -0.52 6.38 -3.70
N ARG A 21 0.38 6.28 -4.69
CA ARG A 21 0.09 6.61 -6.08
C ARG A 21 -0.15 5.33 -6.86
N GLY A 22 -1.27 5.28 -7.58
CA GLY A 22 -1.67 4.13 -8.37
C GLY A 22 -2.45 3.08 -7.56
N PRO A 23 -2.88 2.00 -8.24
CA PRO A 23 -3.63 0.93 -7.61
C PRO A 23 -2.72 0.04 -6.73
N ILE A 24 -3.31 -0.60 -5.73
CA ILE A 24 -2.65 -1.57 -4.84
C ILE A 24 -3.36 -2.91 -4.92
N ALA A 25 -2.61 -4.01 -4.94
CA ALA A 25 -3.17 -5.35 -5.01
C ALA A 25 -3.94 -5.69 -3.73
N LYS A 26 -5.08 -6.37 -3.86
CA LYS A 26 -5.92 -6.78 -2.73
C LYS A 26 -5.15 -7.61 -1.70
N GLU A 27 -4.27 -8.52 -2.12
CA GLU A 27 -3.47 -9.36 -1.23
C GLU A 27 -2.50 -8.53 -0.37
N VAL A 28 -2.04 -7.38 -0.88
CA VAL A 28 -1.16 -6.46 -0.14
C VAL A 28 -1.97 -5.77 0.97
N VAL A 29 -3.21 -5.39 0.71
CA VAL A 29 -4.09 -4.79 1.72
C VAL A 29 -4.46 -5.81 2.81
N GLU A 30 -4.69 -7.06 2.44
CA GLU A 30 -4.97 -8.14 3.39
C GLU A 30 -3.77 -8.41 4.30
N ARG A 31 -2.55 -8.38 3.75
CA ARG A 31 -1.31 -8.58 4.52
C ARG A 31 -0.93 -7.36 5.36
N TYR A 32 -1.09 -6.16 4.80
CA TYR A 32 -0.70 -4.89 5.39
C TYR A 32 -1.91 -3.97 5.49
N THR A 33 -2.82 -4.29 6.41
CA THR A 33 -4.09 -3.56 6.61
C THR A 33 -3.95 -2.04 6.68
N PRO A 34 -2.90 -1.46 7.33
CA PRO A 34 -2.72 -0.01 7.34
C PRO A 34 -2.50 0.63 5.96
N ILE A 35 -1.91 -0.10 5.00
CA ILE A 35 -1.67 0.40 3.64
C ILE A 35 -2.99 0.59 2.90
N GLY A 36 -3.98 -0.28 3.11
CA GLY A 36 -5.30 -0.15 2.50
C GLY A 36 -6.01 1.16 2.83
N LYS A 37 -5.71 1.77 3.99
CA LYS A 37 -6.29 3.07 4.39
C LYS A 37 -5.76 4.25 3.57
N ILE A 38 -4.56 4.11 3.00
CA ILE A 38 -3.89 5.15 2.21
C ILE A 38 -3.83 4.77 0.71
N ALA A 39 -4.50 3.68 0.34
CA ALA A 39 -4.62 3.20 -1.04
C ALA A 39 -5.59 4.08 -1.82
N SER A 40 -5.17 4.59 -2.98
CA SER A 40 -6.03 5.38 -3.86
C SER A 40 -7.02 4.50 -4.64
N GLN A 41 -6.63 3.26 -4.93
CA GLN A 41 -7.45 2.25 -5.58
C GLN A 41 -6.94 0.87 -5.16
N VAL A 42 -7.84 -0.09 -4.98
CA VAL A 42 -7.49 -1.50 -4.69
C VAL A 42 -8.00 -2.37 -5.83
N VAL A 43 -7.13 -3.23 -6.36
CA VAL A 43 -7.40 -4.14 -7.49
C VAL A 43 -7.03 -5.58 -7.17
#